data_AF-A0A258BSV3-F1
#
_entry.id   AF-A0A258BSV3-F1
#
_cell.length_a   1.000
_cell.length_b   1.000
_cell.length_c   1.000
_cell.angle_alpha   90.00
_cell.angle_beta   90.00
_cell.angle_gamma   90.00
#
_symmetry.space_group_name_H-M   'P 1'
#
loop_
_entity.id
_entity.type
_entity.pdbx_description
1 polymer ?
#
loop_
_entity_poly.entity_id
_entity_poly.type
_entity_poly.pdbx_seq_one_letter_code
_entity_poly.pdbx_strand_id
1 'polypeptide(L)'
;MYGGVDFSATPERYTDDISVSSMASYADKFPAPPADMVARVRAYTMLGDVTADAYAALMPKYGFKRLVSMLQTACDEGIAAVPDAPPELAALIAEMEVKPAWLNMDLVRKGAELNRLPMAVFAPWTIRGAFLATFMNKYTALPMALTGTLSNTTAAKRVNETATFFTVTTLP
;
A
#
# COMPACT_ATOMS: atom_id res chain seq x y z
N MET A 1 -6.54 -15.60 11.01
CA MET A 1 -6.33 -14.15 10.90
C MET A 1 -7.62 -13.39 10.62
N TYR A 2 -8.34 -13.67 9.53
CA TYR A 2 -9.54 -12.91 9.15
C TYR A 2 -10.89 -13.51 9.61
N GLY A 3 -10.89 -14.43 10.58
CA GLY A 3 -12.10 -15.20 10.94
C GLY A 3 -13.26 -14.38 11.52
N GLY A 4 -13.02 -13.12 11.92
CA GLY A 4 -14.06 -12.21 12.39
C GLY A 4 -14.62 -11.28 11.30
N VAL A 5 -14.16 -11.39 10.06
CA VAL A 5 -14.61 -10.54 8.95
C VAL A 5 -15.75 -11.24 8.21
N ASP A 6 -16.90 -10.57 8.13
CA ASP A 6 -18.01 -11.00 7.27
C ASP A 6 -17.78 -10.53 5.83
N PHE A 7 -17.26 -11.42 4.99
CA PHE A 7 -17.03 -11.13 3.56
C PHE A 7 -18.31 -11.07 2.72
N SER A 8 -19.47 -11.45 3.28
CA SER A 8 -20.77 -11.29 2.61
C SER A 8 -21.37 -9.89 2.80
N ALA A 9 -20.93 -9.16 3.83
CA ALA A 9 -21.37 -7.81 4.09
C ALA A 9 -21.00 -6.86 2.94
N THR A 10 -21.83 -5.84 2.72
CA THR A 10 -21.45 -4.72 1.85
C THR A 10 -20.31 -3.95 2.54
N PRO A 11 -19.16 -3.77 1.86
CA PRO A 11 -18.05 -3.00 2.42
C PRO A 11 -18.49 -1.58 2.77
N GLU A 12 -18.02 -1.04 3.90
CA GLU A 12 -18.48 0.26 4.43
C GLU A 12 -18.43 1.42 3.41
N ARG A 13 -17.48 1.36 2.47
CA ARG A 13 -17.24 2.41 1.46
C ARG A 13 -17.69 2.02 0.06
N TYR A 14 -18.54 1.01 -0.03
CA TYR A 14 -19.16 0.57 -1.26
C TYR A 14 -20.66 0.83 -1.15
N THR A 15 -21.27 1.34 -2.22
CA THR A 15 -22.72 1.56 -2.28
C THR A 15 -23.25 1.12 -3.63
N ASP A 16 -24.34 0.36 -3.61
CA ASP A 16 -25.14 0.06 -4.79
C ASP A 16 -26.15 1.19 -5.08
N ASP A 17 -26.40 2.07 -4.09
CA ASP A 17 -27.24 3.25 -4.23
C ASP A 17 -26.39 4.44 -4.69
N ILE A 18 -26.62 4.85 -5.93
CA ILE A 18 -25.92 5.97 -6.56
C ILE A 18 -26.31 7.32 -5.98
N SER A 19 -27.51 7.44 -5.38
CA SER A 19 -28.02 8.71 -4.86
C SER A 19 -27.24 9.21 -3.64
N VAL A 20 -26.66 8.27 -2.89
CA VAL A 20 -25.78 8.56 -1.74
C VAL A 20 -24.31 8.67 -2.11
N SER A 21 -23.97 8.44 -3.39
CA SER A 21 -22.59 8.55 -3.88
C SER A 21 -22.17 10.00 -4.04
N SER A 22 -20.94 10.33 -3.64
CA SER A 22 -20.32 11.63 -3.95
C SER A 22 -20.10 11.86 -5.45
N MET A 23 -20.34 10.84 -6.28
CA MET A 23 -20.22 10.89 -7.75
C MET A 23 -21.56 10.75 -8.47
N ALA A 24 -22.71 10.91 -7.79
CA ALA A 24 -24.05 10.76 -8.38
C ALA A 24 -24.22 11.57 -9.68
N SER A 25 -23.72 12.81 -9.73
CA SER A 25 -23.79 13.71 -10.90
C SER A 25 -22.92 13.28 -12.10
N TYR A 26 -22.11 12.24 -11.94
CA TYR A 26 -21.26 11.66 -12.98
C TYR A 26 -21.76 10.29 -13.44
N ALA A 27 -22.81 9.74 -12.82
CA ALA A 27 -23.37 8.42 -13.11
C ALA A 27 -23.66 8.21 -14.59
N ASP A 28 -24.32 9.19 -15.22
CA ASP A 28 -24.78 9.09 -16.61
C ASP A 28 -23.69 9.42 -17.64
N LYS A 29 -22.48 9.82 -17.18
CA LYS A 29 -21.38 10.20 -18.08
C LYS A 29 -20.59 9.01 -18.60
N PHE A 30 -20.79 7.83 -18.01
CA PHE A 30 -20.08 6.61 -18.37
C PHE A 30 -21.05 5.44 -18.48
N PRO A 31 -20.81 4.48 -19.39
CA PRO A 31 -21.61 3.27 -19.43
C PRO A 31 -21.45 2.49 -18.13
N ALA A 32 -22.47 1.72 -17.76
CA ALA A 32 -22.40 0.82 -16.62
C ALA A 32 -21.20 -0.15 -16.79
N PRO A 33 -20.35 -0.31 -15.77
CA PRO A 33 -19.23 -1.23 -15.84
C PRO A 33 -19.73 -2.69 -15.92
N PRO A 34 -18.95 -3.58 -16.56
CA PRO A 34 -19.24 -5.02 -16.56
C PRO A 34 -19.42 -5.59 -15.14
N ALA A 35 -20.36 -6.52 -14.98
CA ALA A 35 -20.71 -7.08 -13.67
C ALA A 35 -19.52 -7.76 -12.95
N ASP A 36 -18.60 -8.37 -13.71
CA ASP A 36 -17.39 -8.98 -13.15
C ASP A 36 -16.40 -7.93 -12.61
N MET A 37 -16.31 -6.76 -13.25
CA MET A 37 -15.50 -5.63 -12.76
C MET A 37 -16.09 -5.07 -11.46
N VAL A 38 -17.43 -4.93 -11.40
CA VAL A 38 -18.16 -4.49 -10.21
C VAL A 38 -17.88 -5.43 -9.04
N ALA A 39 -18.03 -6.74 -9.25
CA ALA A 39 -17.76 -7.76 -8.22
C ALA A 39 -16.29 -7.75 -7.77
N ARG A 40 -15.34 -7.61 -8.72
CA ARG A 40 -13.91 -7.58 -8.43
C ARG A 40 -13.50 -6.35 -7.61
N VAL A 41 -13.97 -5.16 -7.99
CA VAL A 41 -13.71 -3.93 -7.24
C VAL A 41 -14.29 -4.03 -5.84
N ARG A 42 -15.53 -4.53 -5.70
CA ARG A 42 -16.14 -4.79 -4.39
C ARG A 42 -15.27 -5.72 -3.55
N ALA A 43 -14.82 -6.84 -4.11
CA ALA A 43 -13.95 -7.79 -3.40
C ALA A 43 -12.60 -7.16 -2.97
N TYR A 44 -11.99 -6.33 -3.82
CA TYR A 44 -10.72 -5.66 -3.49
C TYR A 44 -10.81 -4.72 -2.29
N THR A 45 -11.99 -4.17 -1.98
CA THR A 45 -12.16 -3.34 -0.79
C THR A 45 -12.10 -4.12 0.53
N MET A 46 -12.18 -5.45 0.47
CA MET A 46 -12.13 -6.35 1.63
C MET A 46 -10.88 -7.22 1.65
N LEU A 47 -9.94 -7.00 0.73
CA LEU A 47 -8.72 -7.80 0.60
C LEU A 47 -7.60 -7.22 1.47
N GLY A 48 -6.99 -8.07 2.30
CA GLY A 48 -5.74 -7.80 3.01
C GLY A 48 -4.53 -8.38 2.28
N ASP A 49 -3.36 -8.30 2.91
CA ASP A 49 -2.13 -8.91 2.40
C ASP A 49 -1.85 -10.18 3.19
N VAL A 50 -2.14 -11.35 2.61
CA VAL A 50 -2.21 -12.61 3.36
C VAL A 50 -0.88 -12.97 4.03
N THR A 51 0.26 -12.82 3.34
CA THR A 51 1.56 -13.18 3.90
C THR A 51 2.11 -12.08 4.80
N ALA A 52 1.93 -10.80 4.44
CA ALA A 52 2.39 -9.71 5.29
C ALA A 52 1.58 -9.62 6.59
N ASP A 53 0.27 -9.82 6.52
CA ASP A 53 -0.63 -9.84 7.66
C ASP A 53 -0.27 -11.04 8.56
N ALA A 54 -0.08 -12.24 8.00
CA ALA A 54 0.34 -13.40 8.79
C ALA A 54 1.65 -13.15 9.56
N TYR A 55 2.63 -12.51 8.91
CA TYR A 55 3.87 -12.12 9.56
C TYR A 55 3.67 -11.05 10.64
N ALA A 56 2.87 -10.01 10.36
CA ALA A 56 2.54 -8.97 11.32
C ALA A 56 1.78 -9.50 12.54
N ALA A 57 0.97 -10.56 12.39
CA ALA A 57 0.25 -11.22 13.47
C ALA A 57 1.18 -11.84 14.53
N LEU A 58 2.46 -12.01 14.23
CA LEU A 58 3.47 -12.49 15.18
C LEU A 58 3.94 -11.41 16.18
N MET A 59 3.44 -10.18 16.07
CA MET A 59 3.85 -9.06 16.92
C MET A 59 3.70 -9.32 18.43
N PRO A 60 2.64 -10.00 18.93
CA PRO A 60 2.55 -10.36 20.35
C PRO A 60 3.64 -11.32 20.83
N LYS A 61 4.21 -12.13 19.93
CA LYS A 61 5.22 -13.15 20.25
C LYS A 61 6.65 -12.60 20.19
N TYR A 62 6.98 -11.85 19.14
CA TYR A 62 8.36 -11.41 18.89
C TYR A 62 8.59 -9.91 19.17
N GLY A 63 7.52 -9.12 19.24
CA GLY A 63 7.58 -7.67 19.34
C GLY A 63 7.89 -6.98 18.02
N PHE A 64 7.37 -5.75 17.87
CA PHE A 64 7.47 -4.96 16.62
C PHE A 64 8.91 -4.78 16.12
N LYS A 65 9.82 -4.31 16.97
CA LYS A 65 11.21 -4.01 16.56
C LYS A 65 11.93 -5.24 16.03
N ARG A 66 11.74 -6.39 16.68
CA ARG A 66 12.41 -7.63 16.28
C ARG A 66 11.91 -8.12 14.92
N LEU A 67 10.61 -8.04 14.66
CA LEU A 67 10.04 -8.39 13.35
C LEU A 67 10.55 -7.46 12.25
N VAL A 68 10.67 -6.16 12.52
CA VAL A 68 11.27 -5.22 11.55
C VAL A 68 12.71 -5.59 11.26
N SER A 69 13.53 -5.89 12.27
CA SER A 69 14.93 -6.29 12.07
C SER A 69 15.06 -7.60 11.28
N MET A 70 14.24 -8.62 11.57
CA MET A 70 14.27 -9.85 10.78
C MET A 70 13.90 -9.61 9.32
N LEU A 71 12.88 -8.78 9.06
CA LEU A 71 12.47 -8.44 7.69
C LEU A 71 13.57 -7.68 6.95
N GLN A 72 14.22 -6.72 7.61
CA GLN A 72 15.35 -5.98 7.03
C GLN A 72 16.49 -6.93 6.67
N THR A 73 16.92 -7.79 7.59
CA THR A 73 17.96 -8.80 7.30
C THR A 73 17.55 -9.72 6.16
N ALA A 74 16.29 -10.16 6.10
CA ALA A 74 15.82 -11.01 5.00
C ALA A 74 15.83 -10.29 3.64
N CYS A 75 15.47 -9.00 3.60
CA CYS A 75 15.49 -8.21 2.37
C CYS A 75 16.92 -7.87 1.92
N ASP A 76 17.83 -7.58 2.85
CA ASP A 76 19.19 -7.13 2.54
C ASP A 76 20.14 -8.30 2.25
N GLU A 77 19.99 -9.40 3.00
CA GLU A 77 20.93 -10.53 3.01
C GLU A 77 20.30 -11.87 2.59
N GLY A 78 18.98 -11.88 2.33
CA GLY A 78 18.21 -13.07 1.99
C GLY A 78 17.66 -13.80 3.22
N ILE A 79 16.61 -14.62 3.01
CA ILE A 79 15.92 -15.31 4.11
C ILE A 79 16.83 -16.25 4.93
N ALA A 80 17.85 -16.85 4.29
CA ALA A 80 18.79 -17.75 4.94
C ALA A 80 19.70 -17.05 5.97
N ALA A 81 19.82 -15.72 5.90
CA ALA A 81 20.59 -14.92 6.84
C ALA A 81 19.85 -14.65 8.16
N VAL A 82 18.57 -15.00 8.27
CA VAL A 82 17.76 -14.82 9.49
C VAL A 82 17.76 -16.11 10.31
N PRO A 83 18.45 -16.16 11.47
CA PRO A 83 18.42 -17.34 12.33
C PRO A 83 17.02 -17.58 12.87
N ASP A 84 16.57 -18.84 12.83
CA ASP A 84 15.24 -19.27 13.30
C ASP A 84 14.08 -18.45 12.69
N ALA A 85 14.21 -18.09 11.39
CA ALA A 85 13.20 -17.35 10.67
C ALA A 85 11.82 -18.01 10.79
N PRO A 86 10.78 -17.28 11.23
CA PRO A 86 9.43 -17.85 11.30
C PRO A 86 8.93 -18.18 9.89
N PRO A 87 8.12 -19.24 9.72
CA PRO A 87 7.62 -19.65 8.41
C PRO A 87 6.81 -18.54 7.71
N GLU A 88 6.16 -17.66 8.47
CA GLU A 88 5.44 -16.50 7.94
C GLU A 88 6.37 -15.48 7.27
N LEU A 89 7.59 -15.28 7.80
CA LEU A 89 8.59 -14.42 7.14
C LEU A 89 9.07 -15.06 5.84
N ALA A 90 9.35 -16.37 5.85
CA ALA A 90 9.77 -17.09 4.66
C ALA A 90 8.68 -17.05 3.57
N ALA A 91 7.40 -17.19 3.95
CA ALA A 91 6.28 -17.08 3.02
C ALA A 91 6.16 -15.67 2.41
N LEU A 92 6.30 -14.62 3.23
CA LEU A 92 6.28 -13.23 2.77
C LEU A 92 7.41 -12.95 1.76
N ILE A 93 8.65 -13.33 2.09
CA ILE A 93 9.80 -13.12 1.21
C ILE A 93 9.64 -13.92 -0.09
N ALA A 94 9.19 -15.18 0.00
CA ALA A 94 8.96 -16.01 -1.19
C ALA A 94 7.91 -15.39 -2.13
N GLU A 95 6.83 -14.80 -1.59
CA GLU A 95 5.84 -14.08 -2.39
C GLU A 95 6.43 -12.81 -3.02
N MET A 96 7.19 -12.01 -2.25
CA MET A 96 7.85 -10.79 -2.75
C MET A 96 8.86 -11.06 -3.88
N GLU A 97 9.49 -12.22 -3.89
CA GLU A 97 10.47 -12.62 -4.91
C GLU A 97 9.83 -13.10 -6.22
N VAL A 98 8.50 -13.31 -6.25
CA VAL A 98 7.79 -13.74 -7.47
C VAL A 98 7.80 -12.62 -8.51
N LYS A 99 8.53 -12.85 -9.60
CA LYS A 99 8.55 -11.96 -10.76
C LYS A 99 7.43 -12.36 -11.73
N PRO A 100 6.45 -11.49 -11.99
CA PRO A 100 5.39 -11.82 -12.92
C PRO A 100 5.93 -11.89 -14.36
N ALA A 101 5.36 -12.76 -15.19
CA ALA A 101 5.85 -13.01 -16.55
C ALA A 101 5.84 -11.77 -17.48
N TRP A 102 4.99 -10.79 -17.18
CA TRP A 102 4.92 -9.54 -17.92
C TRP A 102 5.99 -8.51 -17.51
N LEU A 103 6.72 -8.75 -16.42
CA LEU A 103 7.72 -7.81 -15.91
C LEU A 103 8.93 -7.74 -16.84
N ASN A 104 9.20 -6.54 -17.36
CA ASN A 104 10.40 -6.25 -18.12
C ASN A 104 11.28 -5.25 -17.36
N MET A 105 12.40 -5.73 -16.82
CA MET A 105 13.31 -4.89 -16.03
C MET A 105 14.04 -3.81 -16.84
N ASP A 106 14.17 -3.97 -18.16
CA ASP A 106 14.75 -2.93 -19.00
C ASP A 106 13.79 -1.75 -19.18
N LEU A 107 12.49 -2.00 -19.26
CA LEU A 107 11.47 -0.96 -19.23
C LEU A 107 11.41 -0.27 -17.86
N VAL A 108 11.57 -1.02 -16.76
CA VAL A 108 11.66 -0.43 -15.41
C VAL A 108 12.86 0.51 -15.31
N ARG A 109 14.05 0.06 -15.74
CA ARG A 109 15.27 0.90 -15.75
C ARG A 109 15.11 2.11 -16.65
N LYS A 110 14.48 1.97 -17.82
CA LYS A 110 14.21 3.10 -18.71
C LYS A 110 13.25 4.10 -18.08
N GLY A 111 12.20 3.61 -17.42
CA GLY A 111 11.27 4.44 -16.64
C GLY A 111 11.99 5.20 -15.52
N ALA A 112 12.85 4.52 -14.76
CA ALA A 112 13.67 5.14 -13.71
C ALA A 112 14.56 6.25 -14.31
N GLU A 113 15.30 5.94 -15.38
CA GLU A 113 16.16 6.92 -16.08
C GLU A 113 15.40 8.19 -16.50
N LEU A 114 14.24 8.02 -17.15
CA LEU A 114 13.40 9.14 -17.60
C LEU A 114 12.85 9.98 -16.45
N ASN A 115 12.59 9.36 -15.29
CA ASN A 115 11.98 10.02 -14.14
C ASN A 115 12.99 10.59 -13.13
N ARG A 116 14.29 10.27 -13.23
CA ARG A 116 15.34 10.78 -12.31
C ARG A 116 15.31 12.30 -12.16
N LEU A 117 15.36 13.03 -13.28
CA LEU A 117 15.41 14.49 -13.26
C LEU A 117 14.09 15.08 -12.73
N PRO A 118 12.90 14.72 -13.25
CA PRO A 118 11.61 15.16 -12.68
C PRO A 118 11.48 14.89 -11.18
N MET A 119 11.91 13.71 -10.72
CA MET A 119 11.85 13.35 -9.30
C MET A 119 12.81 14.17 -8.43
N ALA A 120 13.97 14.56 -8.96
CA ALA A 120 14.91 15.40 -8.23
C ALA A 120 14.47 16.87 -8.14
N VAL A 121 13.92 17.43 -9.23
CA VAL A 121 13.74 18.89 -9.35
C VAL A 121 12.30 19.36 -9.18
N PHE A 122 11.32 18.53 -9.57
CA PHE A 122 9.91 18.92 -9.62
C PHE A 122 9.09 18.26 -8.51
N ALA A 123 9.27 16.95 -8.29
CA ALA A 123 8.48 16.19 -7.32
C ALA A 123 8.50 16.74 -5.88
N PRO A 124 9.59 17.29 -5.32
CA PRO A 124 9.58 17.86 -3.96
C PRO A 124 8.56 18.99 -3.77
N TRP A 125 8.28 19.75 -4.83
CA TRP A 125 7.28 20.83 -4.80
C TRP A 125 5.88 20.28 -4.98
N THR A 126 5.70 19.42 -5.98
CA THR A 126 4.40 18.86 -6.35
C THR A 126 3.85 17.95 -5.26
N ILE A 127 4.68 17.11 -4.64
CA ILE A 127 4.26 16.21 -3.57
C ILE A 127 3.78 17.00 -2.35
N ARG A 128 4.44 18.10 -1.97
CA ARG A 128 3.97 18.95 -0.87
C ARG A 128 2.56 19.52 -1.11
N GLY A 129 2.24 19.88 -2.36
CA GLY A 129 0.89 20.34 -2.75
C GLY A 129 -0.13 19.20 -2.86
N ALA A 130 0.22 18.10 -3.54
CA ALA A 130 -0.65 16.94 -3.74
C ALA A 130 -0.93 16.16 -2.45
N PHE A 131 -0.02 16.25 -1.47
CA PHE A 131 -0.20 15.61 -0.17
C PHE A 131 -1.44 16.14 0.54
N LEU A 132 -1.72 17.44 0.49
CA LEU A 132 -2.97 17.99 1.05
C LEU A 132 -4.21 17.28 0.48
N ALA A 133 -4.26 17.07 -0.83
CA ALA A 133 -5.36 16.35 -1.48
C ALA A 133 -5.45 14.88 -1.06
N THR A 134 -4.31 14.22 -0.83
CA THR A 134 -4.25 12.83 -0.37
C THR A 134 -4.85 12.67 1.04
N PHE A 135 -4.65 13.67 1.92
CA PHE A 135 -5.18 13.68 3.28
C PHE A 135 -6.61 14.22 3.42
N MET A 136 -7.14 14.85 2.37
CA MET A 136 -8.58 15.12 2.30
C MET A 136 -9.39 13.82 2.12
N ASN A 137 -8.77 12.74 1.66
CA ASN A 137 -9.40 11.43 1.63
C ASN A 137 -9.42 10.79 3.04
N LYS A 138 -10.62 10.68 3.61
CA LYS A 138 -10.87 10.03 4.91
C LYS A 138 -10.35 8.58 4.96
N TYR A 139 -10.13 7.88 3.83
CA TYR A 139 -9.62 6.50 3.82
C TYR A 139 -8.16 6.44 4.22
N THR A 140 -7.36 7.26 3.54
CA THR A 140 -5.91 7.28 3.70
C THR A 140 -5.50 7.99 5.00
N ALA A 141 -6.26 9.01 5.39
CA ALA A 141 -5.96 9.82 6.57
C ALA A 141 -6.39 9.16 7.89
N LEU A 142 -7.52 8.44 7.93
CA LEU A 142 -8.13 7.99 9.18
C LEU A 142 -7.25 6.99 9.97
N PRO A 143 -6.66 5.94 9.36
CA PRO A 143 -5.76 5.04 10.10
C PRO A 143 -4.56 5.76 10.72
N MET A 144 -4.01 6.77 10.03
CA MET A 144 -2.88 7.54 10.55
C MET A 144 -3.28 8.57 11.61
N ALA A 145 -4.49 9.13 11.50
CA ALA A 145 -5.07 9.97 12.54
C ALA A 145 -5.36 9.15 13.81
N LEU A 146 -5.95 7.96 13.66
CA LEU A 146 -6.26 7.07 14.79
C LEU A 146 -5.01 6.54 15.50
N THR A 147 -3.93 6.25 14.76
CA THR A 147 -2.65 5.82 15.36
C THR A 147 -1.82 6.97 15.91
N GLY A 148 -2.28 8.23 15.81
CA GLY A 148 -1.56 9.43 16.24
C GLY A 148 -0.32 9.78 15.39
N THR A 149 -0.13 9.07 14.28
CA THR A 149 1.05 9.17 13.43
C THR A 149 0.97 10.30 12.40
N LEU A 150 -0.22 10.92 12.26
CA LEU A 150 -0.48 12.16 11.55
C LEU A 150 -0.89 13.26 12.54
N SER A 151 -0.04 13.54 13.53
CA SER A 151 -0.20 14.64 14.49
C SER A 151 0.68 15.84 14.11
N ASN A 152 0.48 17.00 14.74
CA ASN A 152 1.20 18.24 14.42
C ASN A 152 2.75 18.05 14.39
N THR A 153 3.29 17.19 15.25
CA THR A 153 4.74 16.93 15.35
C THR A 153 5.26 15.88 14.37
N THR A 154 4.40 15.01 13.83
CA THR A 154 4.80 13.86 12.98
C THR A 154 4.31 13.96 11.54
N ALA A 155 3.36 14.86 11.25
CA ALA A 155 2.78 15.02 9.92
C ALA A 155 3.83 15.33 8.85
N ALA A 156 4.75 16.27 9.12
CA ALA A 156 5.84 16.59 8.19
C ALA A 156 6.73 15.36 7.88
N LYS A 157 6.96 14.49 8.86
CA LYS A 157 7.71 13.25 8.66
C LYS A 157 6.96 12.28 7.74
N ARG A 158 5.65 12.10 7.92
CA ARG A 158 4.81 11.24 7.06
C ARG A 158 4.73 11.74 5.62
N VAL A 159 4.74 13.06 5.41
CA VAL A 159 4.88 13.67 4.08
C VAL A 159 6.17 13.20 3.42
N ASN A 160 7.28 13.33 4.14
CA ASN A 160 8.58 12.99 3.62
C ASN A 160 8.70 11.48 3.35
N GLU A 161 8.14 10.60 4.18
CA GLU A 161 8.15 9.15 3.93
C GLU A 161 7.51 8.78 2.58
N THR A 162 6.34 9.37 2.28
CA THR A 162 5.66 9.15 0.99
C THR A 162 6.47 9.75 -0.17
N ALA A 163 7.00 10.95 0.00
CA ALA A 163 7.80 11.60 -1.02
C ALA A 163 9.09 10.84 -1.34
N THR A 164 9.79 10.41 -0.29
CA THR A 164 11.01 9.62 -0.37
C THR A 164 10.76 8.29 -1.04
N PHE A 165 9.63 7.61 -0.76
CA PHE A 165 9.27 6.36 -1.44
C PHE A 165 9.29 6.51 -2.97
N PHE A 166 8.60 7.51 -3.52
CA PHE A 166 8.62 7.73 -4.98
C PHE A 166 10.02 8.06 -5.49
N THR A 167 10.77 8.89 -4.77
CA THR A 167 12.13 9.25 -5.19
C THR A 167 13.06 8.03 -5.24
N VAL A 168 13.05 7.17 -4.22
CA VAL A 168 13.94 6.00 -4.18
C VAL A 168 13.64 4.98 -5.28
N THR A 169 12.40 4.89 -5.77
CA THR A 169 12.05 4.01 -6.91
C THR A 169 12.67 4.43 -8.24
N THR A 170 13.24 5.65 -8.32
CA THR A 170 13.91 6.16 -9.53
C THR A 170 15.44 6.19 -9.43
N LEU A 171 15.98 5.84 -8.26
CA LEU A 171 17.42 5.72 -8.07
C LEU A 171 17.98 4.53 -8.87
N PRO A 172 19.25 4.61 -9.30
CA PRO A 172 19.93 3.53 -10.03
C PRO A 172 20.07 2.25 -9.23
#